data_AF-A0A841ME08-F1
#
_entry.id   AF-A0A841ME08-F1
#
_cell.length_a   1.000
_cell.length_b   1.000
_cell.length_c   1.000
_cell.angle_alpha   90.00
_cell.angle_beta   90.00
_cell.angle_gamma   90.00
#
_symmetry.space_group_name_H-M   'P 1'
#
loop_
_entity.id
_entity.type
_entity.pdbx_description
1 polymer ?
#
loop_
_entity_poly.entity_id
_entity_poly.type
_entity_poly.pdbx_seq_one_letter_code
_entity_poly.pdbx_strand_id
1 'polypeptide(L)'
;MKVEIKEIFELLEKVQNQQGDLKLFIVIGLIIVIGVLITYLKYATKSIAEEASKKSVAQYESNLTEKVQTQVGLFFRDESVRNNLLTHIGTTSLEKKIECWQVSQTMYFNYQKSWSFSQETDIQEFIKLDEELGKIRQKIFIETIHIGYFLSQKLIRLNSLMRDNLRQKRTEFAYSGANYQTYLETKLQNNLNIQQDNETKISDIMYEIEKWIIDKLHSDQTIENFEFTREQLESIKKERELKFDTIKK
;
A
#
# COMPACT_ATOMS: atom_id res chain seq x y z
N MET A 1 19.61 -42.72 30.98
CA MET A 1 19.51 -44.16 31.32
C MET A 1 18.49 -44.79 30.39
N LYS A 2 18.89 -45.77 29.57
CA LYS A 2 17.94 -46.62 28.84
C LYS A 2 17.51 -47.71 29.80
N VAL A 3 16.31 -47.58 30.36
CA VAL A 3 15.70 -48.67 31.12
C VAL A 3 15.25 -49.71 30.11
N GLU A 4 15.78 -50.92 30.20
CA GLU A 4 15.40 -51.99 29.29
C GLU A 4 14.02 -52.52 29.68
N ILE A 5 13.14 -52.74 28.70
CA ILE A 5 11.73 -53.15 28.91
C ILE A 5 11.65 -54.40 29.80
N LYS A 6 12.65 -55.28 29.72
CA LYS A 6 12.76 -56.49 30.52
C LYS A 6 12.86 -56.22 32.02
N GLU A 7 13.58 -55.18 32.44
CA GLU A 7 13.73 -54.79 33.85
C GLU A 7 12.41 -54.29 34.44
N ILE A 8 11.58 -53.62 33.63
CA ILE A 8 10.25 -53.14 34.05
C ILE A 8 9.31 -54.32 34.28
N PHE A 9 9.34 -55.34 33.42
CA PHE A 9 8.52 -56.54 33.57
C PHE A 9 8.88 -57.34 34.82
N GLU A 10 10.18 -57.55 35.08
CA GLU A 10 10.63 -58.26 36.29
C GLU A 10 10.24 -57.53 37.59
N LEU A 11 10.19 -56.19 37.56
CA LEU A 11 9.79 -55.37 38.70
C LEU A 11 8.28 -55.43 38.95
N LEU A 12 7.47 -55.41 37.88
CA LEU A 12 6.01 -55.58 37.97
C LEU A 12 5.63 -56.98 38.45
N GLU A 13 6.30 -58.03 37.97
CA GLU A 13 6.07 -59.41 38.39
C GLU A 13 6.44 -59.63 39.86
N LYS A 14 7.53 -59.00 40.35
CA LYS A 14 7.87 -58.99 41.78
C LYS A 14 6.81 -58.32 42.65
N VAL A 15 6.25 -57.19 42.20
CA VAL A 15 5.20 -56.47 42.93
C VAL A 15 3.91 -57.30 42.97
N GLN A 16 3.56 -57.96 41.86
CA GLN A 16 2.41 -58.87 41.79
C GLN A 16 2.56 -60.03 42.79
N ASN A 17 3.72 -60.70 42.78
CA ASN A 17 3.97 -61.87 43.60
C ASN A 17 4.06 -61.57 45.11
N GLN A 18 4.50 -60.37 45.50
CA GLN A 18 4.62 -60.01 46.92
C GLN A 18 3.36 -59.39 47.51
N GLN A 19 2.53 -58.70 46.71
CA GLN A 19 1.47 -57.84 47.24
C GLN A 19 0.08 -58.05 46.63
N GLY A 20 -0.05 -58.94 45.64
CA GLY A 20 -1.31 -59.29 44.99
C GLY A 20 -1.76 -58.30 43.91
N ASP A 21 -2.64 -58.76 43.02
CA ASP A 21 -3.03 -58.06 41.79
C ASP A 21 -3.63 -56.66 42.03
N LEU A 22 -4.39 -56.48 43.12
CA LEU A 22 -5.11 -55.24 43.38
C LEU A 22 -4.18 -54.05 43.65
N LYS A 23 -3.01 -54.29 44.27
CA LYS A 23 -1.99 -53.26 44.50
C LYS A 23 -1.16 -52.97 43.25
N LEU A 24 -0.95 -53.96 42.37
CA LEU A 24 -0.32 -53.76 41.06
C LEU A 24 -1.13 -52.78 40.20
N PHE A 25 -2.46 -52.94 40.16
CA PHE A 25 -3.35 -52.02 39.44
C PHE A 25 -3.28 -50.59 39.98
N ILE A 26 -3.13 -50.41 41.31
CA ILE A 26 -2.95 -49.08 41.91
C ILE A 26 -1.63 -48.45 41.45
N VAL A 27 -0.53 -49.20 41.42
CA VAL A 27 0.79 -48.68 40.98
C VAL A 27 0.76 -48.30 39.50
N ILE A 28 0.19 -49.15 38.64
CA ILE A 28 0.04 -48.85 37.21
C ILE A 28 -0.85 -47.62 37.00
N GLY A 29 -1.98 -47.54 37.73
CA GLY A 29 -2.85 -46.36 37.72
C GLY A 29 -2.13 -45.09 38.12
N LEU A 30 -1.28 -45.14 39.15
CA LEU A 30 -0.51 -44.01 39.63
C LEU A 30 0.53 -43.53 38.59
N ILE A 31 1.18 -44.44 37.89
CA ILE A 31 2.12 -44.12 36.79
C ILE A 31 1.38 -43.43 35.64
N ILE A 32 0.20 -43.92 35.26
CA ILE A 32 -0.62 -43.30 34.21
C ILE A 32 -1.04 -41.89 34.63
N VAL A 33 -1.53 -41.71 35.86
CA VAL A 33 -1.92 -40.40 36.38
C VAL A 33 -0.75 -39.43 36.36
N ILE A 34 0.43 -39.84 36.82
CA ILE A 34 1.65 -39.01 36.78
C ILE A 34 2.03 -38.67 35.33
N GLY A 35 1.96 -39.63 34.41
CA GLY A 35 2.26 -39.41 32.99
C GLY A 35 1.32 -38.37 32.34
N VAL A 36 0.02 -38.46 32.64
CA VAL A 36 -0.98 -37.47 32.18
C VAL A 36 -0.68 -36.10 32.80
N LEU A 37 -0.32 -36.03 34.08
CA LEU A 37 -0.02 -34.79 34.79
C LEU A 37 1.23 -34.08 34.23
N ILE A 38 2.30 -34.84 33.95
CA ILE A 38 3.52 -34.31 33.31
C ILE A 38 3.21 -33.76 31.92
N THR A 39 2.42 -34.49 31.13
CA THR A 39 2.04 -34.07 29.78
C THR A 39 1.20 -32.79 29.83
N TYR A 40 0.22 -32.71 30.74
CA TYR A 40 -0.58 -31.52 30.98
C TYR A 40 0.27 -30.31 31.38
N LEU A 41 1.20 -30.47 32.33
CA LEU A 41 2.11 -29.40 32.76
C LEU A 41 3.02 -28.91 31.62
N LYS A 42 3.49 -29.82 30.76
CA LYS A 42 4.32 -29.47 29.59
C LYS A 42 3.55 -28.65 28.54
N TYR A 43 2.27 -28.98 28.30
CA TYR A 43 1.43 -28.20 27.39
C TYR A 43 1.02 -26.85 27.98
N ALA A 44 0.65 -26.82 29.27
CA ALA A 44 0.30 -25.58 29.96
C ALA A 44 1.48 -24.59 29.99
N THR A 45 2.69 -25.06 30.32
CA THR A 45 3.91 -24.22 30.33
C THR A 45 4.27 -23.71 28.93
N LYS A 46 4.12 -24.53 27.88
CA LYS A 46 4.32 -24.09 26.50
C LYS A 46 3.32 -23.00 26.09
N SER A 47 2.04 -23.18 26.42
CA SER A 47 1.00 -22.18 26.14
C SER A 47 1.26 -20.85 26.86
N ILE A 48 1.65 -20.90 28.14
CA ILE A 48 1.98 -19.70 28.94
C ILE A 48 3.22 -18.99 28.37
N ALA A 49 4.25 -19.74 27.95
CA ALA A 49 5.45 -19.17 27.35
C ALA A 49 5.16 -18.52 25.98
N GLU A 50 4.32 -19.13 25.15
CA GLU A 50 3.88 -18.54 23.88
C GLU A 50 3.05 -17.27 24.09
N GLU A 51 2.17 -17.25 25.10
CA GLU A 51 1.37 -16.06 25.42
C GLU A 51 2.23 -14.91 25.97
N ALA A 52 3.19 -15.21 26.85
CA ALA A 52 4.15 -14.24 27.37
C ALA A 52 5.05 -13.69 26.25
N SER A 53 5.51 -14.56 25.33
CA SER A 53 6.30 -14.16 24.16
C SER A 53 5.49 -13.22 23.26
N LYS A 54 4.24 -13.58 22.91
CA LYS A 54 3.36 -12.71 22.11
C LYS A 54 3.13 -11.34 22.77
N LYS A 55 2.88 -11.32 24.09
CA LYS A 55 2.73 -10.04 24.84
C LYS A 55 4.01 -9.21 24.80
N SER A 56 5.18 -9.82 24.96
CA SER A 56 6.46 -9.11 24.90
C SER A 56 6.77 -8.54 23.51
N VAL A 57 6.46 -9.28 22.44
CA VAL A 57 6.63 -8.82 21.06
C VAL A 57 5.69 -7.66 20.76
N ALA A 58 4.41 -7.78 21.12
CA ALA A 58 3.43 -6.70 20.94
C ALA A 58 3.85 -5.42 21.70
N GLN A 59 4.37 -5.56 22.92
CA GLN A 59 4.85 -4.43 23.71
C GLN A 59 6.13 -3.80 23.12
N TYR A 60 7.04 -4.61 22.57
CA TYR A 60 8.21 -4.13 21.83
C TYR A 60 7.80 -3.35 20.57
N GLU A 61 6.88 -3.89 19.76
CA GLU A 61 6.35 -3.23 18.56
C GLU A 61 5.63 -1.90 18.88
N SER A 62 4.84 -1.89 19.96
CA SER A 62 4.18 -0.67 20.45
C SER A 62 5.20 0.39 20.85
N ASN A 63 6.20 0.03 21.65
CA ASN A 63 7.26 0.94 22.09
C ASN A 63 8.12 1.46 20.92
N LEU A 64 8.35 0.62 19.90
CA LEU A 64 9.09 1.02 18.70
C LEU A 64 8.29 2.04 17.88
N THR A 65 7.00 1.80 17.70
CA THR A 65 6.08 2.71 17.01
C THR A 65 5.97 4.06 17.72
N GLU A 66 5.83 4.05 19.05
CA GLU A 66 5.77 5.26 19.87
C GLU A 66 7.09 6.05 19.80
N LYS A 67 8.24 5.39 19.88
CA LYS A 67 9.55 6.04 19.74
C LYS A 67 9.76 6.62 18.34
N VAL A 68 9.36 5.92 17.28
CA VAL A 68 9.44 6.44 15.91
C VAL A 68 8.51 7.64 15.74
N GLN A 69 7.26 7.56 16.21
CA GLN A 69 6.34 8.71 16.20
C GLN A 69 6.88 9.90 16.98
N THR A 70 7.50 9.65 18.14
CA THR A 70 8.10 10.70 18.97
C THR A 70 9.33 11.30 18.29
N GLN A 71 10.20 10.49 17.69
CA GLN A 71 11.37 10.96 16.94
C GLN A 71 10.96 11.76 15.71
N VAL A 72 10.02 11.25 14.91
CA VAL A 72 9.44 11.97 13.77
C VAL A 72 8.80 13.28 14.23
N GLY A 73 8.05 13.26 15.33
CA GLY A 73 7.45 14.46 15.94
C GLY A 73 8.50 15.46 16.44
N LEU A 74 9.65 15.00 16.96
CA LEU A 74 10.77 15.83 17.36
C LEU A 74 11.51 16.43 16.14
N PHE A 75 11.66 15.68 15.05
CA PHE A 75 12.21 16.19 13.78
C PHE A 75 11.39 17.33 13.19
N PHE A 76 10.06 17.31 13.34
CA PHE A 76 9.18 18.41 12.91
C PHE A 76 9.12 19.58 13.90
N ARG A 77 9.58 19.40 15.15
CA ARG A 77 9.68 20.47 16.16
C ARG A 77 10.96 21.29 16.03
N ASP A 78 12.04 20.69 15.53
CA ASP A 78 13.28 21.40 15.26
C ASP A 78 13.11 22.36 14.08
N GLU A 79 13.22 23.65 14.37
CA GLU A 79 13.04 24.72 13.40
C GLU A 79 14.08 24.68 12.29
N SER A 80 15.31 24.27 12.57
CA SER A 80 16.37 24.14 11.56
C SER A 80 16.07 22.98 10.61
N VAL A 81 15.64 21.83 11.13
CA VAL A 81 15.26 20.67 10.33
C VAL A 81 14.02 20.97 9.49
N ARG A 82 13.00 21.60 10.07
CA ARG A 82 11.80 22.04 9.37
C ARG A 82 12.13 23.02 8.25
N ASN A 83 12.98 24.01 8.50
CA ASN A 83 13.38 25.00 7.51
C ASN A 83 14.20 24.39 6.37
N ASN A 84 15.07 23.44 6.66
CA ASN A 84 15.82 22.69 5.64
C ASN A 84 14.90 21.82 4.79
N LEU A 85 13.93 21.13 5.41
CA LEU A 85 12.94 20.31 4.72
C LEU A 85 12.05 21.18 3.80
N LEU A 86 11.54 22.31 4.31
CA LEU A 86 10.72 23.25 3.54
C LEU A 86 11.49 23.83 2.34
N THR A 87 12.75 24.23 2.55
CA THR A 87 13.62 24.68 1.47
C THR A 87 13.80 23.58 0.42
N HIS A 88 14.15 22.37 0.83
CA HIS A 88 14.32 21.22 -0.07
C HIS A 88 13.04 20.87 -0.84
N ILE A 89 11.87 20.92 -0.19
CA ILE A 89 10.58 20.72 -0.85
C ILE A 89 10.34 21.81 -1.90
N GLY A 90 10.56 23.08 -1.55
CA GLY A 90 10.34 24.22 -2.43
C GLY A 90 11.22 24.23 -3.68
N THR A 91 12.49 23.82 -3.53
CA THR A 91 13.47 23.76 -4.62
C THR A 91 13.22 22.59 -5.57
N THR A 92 12.82 21.44 -5.03
CA THR A 92 12.53 20.22 -5.82
C THR A 92 11.10 20.25 -6.41
N SER A 93 10.21 21.08 -5.88
CA SER A 93 8.79 21.16 -6.26
C SER A 93 8.55 21.32 -7.77
N LEU A 94 9.30 22.21 -8.43
CA LEU A 94 9.09 22.51 -9.86
C LEU A 94 9.36 21.26 -10.72
N GLU A 95 10.48 20.60 -10.46
CA GLU A 95 10.92 19.41 -11.18
C GLU A 95 9.92 18.27 -11.01
N LYS A 96 9.45 18.03 -9.79
CA LYS A 96 8.46 16.98 -9.50
C LYS A 96 7.10 17.24 -10.12
N LYS A 97 6.66 18.50 -10.22
CA LYS A 97 5.42 18.85 -10.92
C LYS A 97 5.49 18.51 -12.40
N ILE A 98 6.59 18.89 -13.06
CA ILE A 98 6.81 18.62 -14.48
C ILE A 98 6.91 17.10 -14.70
N GLU A 99 7.67 16.39 -13.86
CA GLU A 99 7.84 14.94 -13.93
C GLU A 99 6.48 14.21 -13.80
N CYS A 100 5.68 14.55 -12.77
CA CYS A 100 4.38 13.93 -12.56
C CYS A 100 3.38 14.23 -13.70
N TRP A 101 3.43 15.45 -14.24
CA TRP A 101 2.62 15.84 -15.38
C TRP A 101 2.98 15.05 -16.64
N GLN A 102 4.26 15.03 -17.01
CA GLN A 102 4.74 14.34 -18.21
C GLN A 102 4.40 12.84 -18.17
N VAL A 103 4.57 12.21 -17.00
CA VAL A 103 4.20 10.80 -16.81
C VAL A 103 2.69 10.60 -16.98
N SER A 104 1.87 11.50 -16.43
CA SER A 104 0.41 11.42 -16.55
C SER A 104 -0.07 11.65 -17.98
N GLN A 105 0.55 12.59 -18.70
CA GLN A 105 0.27 12.86 -20.11
C GLN A 105 0.68 11.68 -21.01
N THR A 106 1.88 11.12 -20.79
CA THR A 106 2.33 9.92 -21.50
C THR A 106 1.37 8.76 -21.30
N MET A 107 0.91 8.58 -20.06
CA MET A 107 -0.06 7.54 -19.73
C MET A 107 -1.42 7.80 -20.37
N TYR A 108 -1.88 9.04 -20.47
CA TYR A 108 -3.11 9.38 -21.18
C TYR A 108 -3.05 8.90 -22.64
N PHE A 109 -1.97 9.21 -23.37
CA PHE A 109 -1.80 8.71 -24.75
C PHE A 109 -1.71 7.19 -24.82
N ASN A 110 -1.09 6.54 -23.82
CA ASN A 110 -1.03 5.09 -23.78
C ASN A 110 -2.42 4.47 -23.49
N TYR A 111 -3.19 5.09 -22.60
CA TYR A 111 -4.57 4.72 -22.29
C TYR A 111 -5.49 4.86 -23.50
N GLN A 112 -5.30 5.87 -24.36
CA GLN A 112 -6.10 6.05 -25.58
C GLN A 112 -6.05 4.85 -26.54
N LYS A 113 -5.02 3.99 -26.45
CA LYS A 113 -5.02 2.70 -27.18
C LYS A 113 -6.26 1.86 -26.87
N SER A 114 -6.77 1.95 -25.65
CA SER A 114 -7.97 1.23 -25.21
C SER A 114 -9.24 1.60 -25.97
N TRP A 115 -9.26 2.75 -26.65
CA TRP A 115 -10.38 3.16 -27.50
C TRP A 115 -10.54 2.25 -28.72
N SER A 116 -9.44 1.63 -29.16
CA SER A 116 -9.44 0.67 -30.27
C SER A 116 -9.63 -0.78 -29.84
N PHE A 117 -9.73 -1.05 -28.53
CA PHE A 117 -9.88 -2.40 -28.04
C PHE A 117 -11.21 -3.01 -28.47
N SER A 118 -11.14 -4.26 -28.91
CA SER A 118 -12.24 -5.04 -29.43
C SER A 118 -12.30 -6.41 -28.75
N GLN A 119 -13.20 -7.27 -29.22
CA GLN A 119 -13.32 -8.65 -28.73
C GLN A 119 -12.09 -9.51 -29.03
N GLU A 120 -11.22 -9.06 -29.94
CA GLU A 120 -9.98 -9.74 -30.33
C GLU A 120 -8.79 -9.29 -29.49
N THR A 121 -8.94 -8.23 -28.68
CA THR A 121 -7.87 -7.72 -27.83
C THR A 121 -7.55 -8.69 -26.70
N ASP A 122 -6.26 -8.97 -26.51
CA ASP A 122 -5.79 -9.83 -25.40
C ASP A 122 -6.10 -9.17 -24.05
N ILE A 123 -6.67 -9.96 -23.13
CA ILE A 123 -6.96 -9.54 -21.76
C ILE A 123 -5.70 -9.03 -21.03
N GLN A 124 -4.52 -9.51 -21.41
CA GLN A 124 -3.25 -9.04 -20.84
C GLN A 124 -2.99 -7.56 -21.14
N GLU A 125 -3.50 -7.01 -22.25
CA GLU A 125 -3.37 -5.59 -22.57
C GLU A 125 -4.12 -4.71 -21.57
N PHE A 126 -5.31 -5.14 -21.13
CA PHE A 126 -6.08 -4.45 -20.08
C PHE A 126 -5.35 -4.49 -18.74
N ILE A 127 -4.84 -5.66 -18.35
CA ILE A 127 -4.14 -5.84 -17.07
C ILE A 127 -2.90 -4.96 -17.03
N LYS A 128 -2.10 -4.97 -18.10
CA LYS A 128 -0.89 -4.16 -18.21
C LYS A 128 -1.18 -2.66 -18.10
N LEU A 129 -2.19 -2.16 -18.81
CA LEU A 129 -2.59 -0.75 -18.72
C LEU A 129 -3.09 -0.38 -17.31
N ASP A 130 -3.86 -1.25 -16.65
CA ASP A 130 -4.35 -1.00 -15.28
C ASP A 130 -3.21 -0.98 -14.26
N GLU A 131 -2.21 -1.85 -14.40
CA GLU A 131 -1.00 -1.87 -13.57
C GLU A 131 -0.15 -0.60 -13.76
N GLU A 132 0.05 -0.16 -15.00
CA GLU A 132 0.77 1.08 -15.32
C GLU A 132 0.06 2.30 -14.70
N LEU A 133 -1.26 2.38 -14.83
CA LEU A 133 -2.08 3.40 -14.16
C LEU A 133 -1.92 3.32 -12.63
N GLY A 134 -1.88 2.11 -12.06
CA GLY A 134 -1.64 1.89 -10.64
C GLY A 134 -0.30 2.44 -10.15
N LYS A 135 0.79 2.15 -10.87
CA LYS A 135 2.14 2.64 -10.56
C LYS A 135 2.21 4.17 -10.58
N ILE A 136 1.59 4.79 -11.59
CA ILE A 136 1.57 6.25 -11.72
C ILE A 136 0.80 6.90 -10.58
N ARG A 137 -0.34 6.33 -10.18
CA ARG A 137 -1.10 6.82 -9.01
C ARG A 137 -0.25 6.78 -7.75
N GLN A 138 0.50 5.70 -7.55
CA GLN A 138 1.40 5.55 -6.41
C GLN A 138 2.50 6.61 -6.41
N LYS A 139 3.09 6.88 -7.59
CA LYS A 139 4.08 7.95 -7.77
C LYS A 139 3.50 9.32 -7.41
N ILE A 140 2.34 9.68 -7.96
CA ILE A 140 1.67 10.96 -7.67
C ILE A 140 1.39 11.11 -6.17
N PHE A 141 0.96 10.02 -5.51
CA PHE A 141 0.69 10.01 -4.08
C PHE A 141 1.95 10.29 -3.26
N ILE A 142 3.06 9.62 -3.56
CA ILE A 142 4.35 9.85 -2.86
C ILE A 142 4.84 11.29 -3.08
N GLU A 143 4.72 11.79 -4.30
CA GLU A 143 5.21 13.12 -4.69
C GLU A 143 4.27 14.27 -4.26
N THR A 144 3.15 13.95 -3.59
CA THR A 144 2.14 14.94 -3.16
C THR A 144 2.74 16.07 -2.32
N ILE A 145 3.75 15.77 -1.50
CA ILE A 145 4.45 16.77 -0.68
C ILE A 145 5.17 17.83 -1.53
N HIS A 146 5.65 17.45 -2.72
CA HIS A 146 6.38 18.35 -3.62
C HIS A 146 5.46 19.09 -4.59
N ILE A 147 4.44 18.40 -5.11
CA ILE A 147 3.57 18.96 -6.15
C ILE A 147 2.39 19.76 -5.57
N GLY A 148 2.08 19.56 -4.29
CA GLY A 148 1.02 20.24 -3.58
C GLY A 148 -0.37 19.62 -3.79
N TYR A 149 -1.30 20.00 -2.92
CA TYR A 149 -2.65 19.43 -2.87
C TYR A 149 -3.44 19.62 -4.16
N PHE A 150 -3.43 20.83 -4.74
CA PHE A 150 -4.21 21.13 -5.93
C PHE A 150 -3.84 20.21 -7.11
N LEU A 151 -2.54 20.14 -7.45
CA LEU A 151 -2.10 19.36 -8.61
C LEU A 151 -2.22 17.85 -8.35
N SER A 152 -1.85 17.38 -7.16
CA SER A 152 -1.97 15.97 -6.79
C SER A 152 -3.42 15.48 -6.91
N GLN A 153 -4.40 16.25 -6.45
CA GLN A 153 -5.81 15.89 -6.58
C GLN A 153 -6.27 15.78 -8.03
N LYS A 154 -5.89 16.74 -8.88
CA LYS A 154 -6.26 16.73 -10.30
C LYS A 154 -5.65 15.53 -11.02
N LEU A 155 -4.37 15.23 -10.76
CA LEU A 155 -3.67 14.08 -11.34
C LEU A 155 -4.22 12.73 -10.85
N ILE A 156 -4.56 12.62 -9.56
CA ILE A 156 -5.21 11.41 -9.01
C ILE A 156 -6.61 11.22 -9.60
N ARG A 157 -7.36 12.31 -9.77
CA ARG A 157 -8.69 12.27 -10.40
C ARG A 157 -8.59 11.83 -11.86
N LEU A 158 -7.67 12.42 -12.61
CA LEU A 158 -7.37 12.03 -14.00
C LEU A 158 -7.07 10.53 -14.10
N ASN A 159 -6.16 10.03 -13.26
CA ASN A 159 -5.82 8.61 -13.21
C ASN A 159 -7.02 7.72 -12.88
N SER A 160 -7.86 8.13 -11.93
CA SER A 160 -9.04 7.37 -11.51
C SER A 160 -10.05 7.25 -12.65
N LEU A 161 -10.32 8.34 -13.37
CA LEU A 161 -11.21 8.34 -14.53
C LEU A 161 -10.70 7.41 -15.64
N MET A 162 -9.39 7.43 -15.94
CA MET A 162 -8.80 6.52 -16.93
C MET A 162 -8.96 5.05 -16.53
N ARG A 163 -8.73 4.72 -15.24
CA ARG A 163 -8.91 3.35 -14.74
C ARG A 163 -10.38 2.90 -14.76
N ASP A 164 -11.29 3.79 -14.38
CA ASP A 164 -12.72 3.50 -14.39
C ASP A 164 -13.23 3.26 -15.82
N ASN A 165 -12.81 4.06 -16.79
CA ASN A 165 -13.12 3.81 -18.19
C ASN A 165 -12.51 2.51 -18.71
N LEU A 166 -11.27 2.19 -18.37
CA LEU A 166 -10.65 0.91 -18.76
C LEU A 166 -11.45 -0.30 -18.24
N ARG A 167 -11.95 -0.21 -17.00
CA ARG A 167 -12.82 -1.25 -16.39
C ARG A 167 -14.19 -1.32 -17.06
N GLN A 168 -14.79 -0.17 -17.39
CA GLN A 168 -16.05 -0.13 -18.12
C GLN A 168 -15.91 -0.68 -19.54
N LYS A 169 -14.80 -0.40 -20.23
CA LYS A 169 -14.47 -0.95 -21.55
C LYS A 169 -14.36 -2.48 -21.50
N ARG A 170 -13.70 -3.01 -20.47
CA ARG A 170 -13.70 -4.47 -20.23
C ARG A 170 -15.10 -5.02 -19.97
N THR A 171 -15.96 -4.26 -19.29
CA THR A 171 -17.34 -4.67 -18.98
C THR A 171 -18.25 -4.62 -20.20
N GLU A 172 -18.03 -3.67 -21.12
CA GLU A 172 -18.68 -3.60 -22.43
C GLU A 172 -18.53 -4.90 -23.22
N PHE A 173 -17.37 -5.56 -23.15
CA PHE A 173 -17.13 -6.84 -23.81
C PHE A 173 -17.97 -7.98 -23.26
N ALA A 174 -18.27 -7.97 -21.96
CA ALA A 174 -19.16 -8.95 -21.35
C ALA A 174 -20.61 -8.79 -21.86
N TYR A 175 -20.97 -7.61 -22.37
CA TYR A 175 -22.33 -7.26 -22.77
C TYR A 175 -22.49 -7.01 -24.27
N SER A 176 -21.50 -7.30 -25.12
CA SER A 176 -21.53 -7.03 -26.57
C SER A 176 -21.14 -8.24 -27.43
N GLY A 177 -21.45 -8.18 -28.74
CA GLY A 177 -21.15 -9.21 -29.75
C GLY A 177 -21.71 -10.59 -29.44
N ALA A 178 -20.88 -11.64 -29.48
CA ALA A 178 -21.34 -13.03 -29.32
C ALA A 178 -21.98 -13.34 -27.95
N ASN A 179 -21.74 -12.51 -26.93
CA ASN A 179 -22.31 -12.64 -25.59
C ASN A 179 -23.51 -11.70 -25.35
N TYR A 180 -23.97 -10.98 -26.38
CA TYR A 180 -25.07 -10.04 -26.27
C TYR A 180 -26.39 -10.74 -25.93
N GLN A 181 -27.12 -10.20 -24.97
CA GLN A 181 -28.48 -10.62 -24.63
C GLN A 181 -29.36 -9.37 -24.59
N THR A 182 -30.53 -9.40 -25.22
CA THR A 182 -31.41 -8.22 -25.40
C THR A 182 -31.74 -7.51 -24.09
N TYR A 183 -31.90 -8.23 -22.98
CA TYR A 183 -32.19 -7.62 -21.67
C TYR A 183 -30.99 -6.85 -21.06
N LEU A 184 -29.80 -6.95 -21.66
CA LEU A 184 -28.58 -6.23 -21.26
C LEU A 184 -28.36 -4.95 -22.07
N GLU A 185 -29.19 -4.65 -23.06
CA GLU A 185 -29.07 -3.48 -23.94
C GLU A 185 -29.00 -2.16 -23.15
N THR A 186 -29.91 -1.98 -22.18
CA THR A 186 -29.92 -0.80 -21.33
C THR A 186 -28.65 -0.68 -20.47
N LYS A 187 -28.08 -1.81 -20.03
CA LYS A 187 -26.82 -1.80 -19.26
C LYS A 187 -25.63 -1.44 -20.15
N LEU A 188 -25.58 -1.97 -21.37
CA LEU A 188 -24.57 -1.63 -22.35
C LEU A 188 -24.62 -0.13 -22.69
N GLN A 189 -25.81 0.40 -23.00
CA GLN A 189 -25.99 1.82 -23.30
C GLN A 189 -25.57 2.72 -22.13
N ASN A 190 -25.93 2.35 -20.89
CA ASN A 190 -25.49 3.08 -19.71
C ASN A 190 -23.96 3.09 -19.57
N ASN A 191 -23.29 1.96 -19.80
CA ASN A 191 -21.83 1.90 -19.76
C ASN A 191 -21.20 2.80 -20.82
N LEU A 192 -21.71 2.79 -22.06
CA LEU A 192 -21.21 3.65 -23.15
C LEU A 192 -21.39 5.14 -22.82
N ASN A 193 -22.55 5.52 -22.28
CA ASN A 193 -22.81 6.90 -21.88
C ASN A 193 -21.83 7.37 -20.78
N ILE A 194 -21.54 6.50 -19.78
CA ILE A 194 -20.59 6.84 -18.71
C ILE A 194 -19.15 6.93 -19.28
N GLN A 195 -18.76 6.04 -20.19
CA GLN A 195 -17.44 6.11 -20.84
C GLN A 195 -17.24 7.46 -21.54
N GLN A 196 -18.21 7.89 -22.35
CA GLN A 196 -18.15 9.15 -23.11
C GLN A 196 -18.11 10.39 -22.20
N ASP A 197 -18.90 10.38 -21.12
CA ASP A 197 -18.88 11.45 -20.10
C ASP A 197 -17.52 11.53 -19.39
N ASN A 198 -16.94 10.38 -19.05
CA ASN A 198 -15.61 10.31 -18.45
C ASN A 198 -14.50 10.75 -19.41
N GLU A 199 -14.58 10.42 -20.70
CA GLU A 199 -13.61 10.88 -21.72
C GLU A 199 -13.61 12.41 -21.85
N THR A 200 -14.80 13.01 -21.84
CA THR A 200 -14.94 14.48 -21.83
C THR A 200 -14.29 15.08 -20.57
N LYS A 201 -14.61 14.53 -19.39
CA LYS A 201 -14.00 14.96 -18.12
C LYS A 201 -12.49 14.79 -18.09
N ILE A 202 -11.96 13.72 -18.68
CA ILE A 202 -10.51 13.49 -18.81
C ILE A 202 -9.88 14.62 -19.63
N SER A 203 -10.47 14.96 -20.77
CA SER A 203 -9.98 16.05 -21.63
C SER A 203 -10.01 17.40 -20.91
N ASP A 204 -11.10 17.72 -20.22
CA ASP A 204 -11.23 18.95 -19.44
C ASP A 204 -10.17 19.04 -18.33
N ILE A 205 -9.96 17.96 -17.57
CA ILE A 205 -8.96 17.92 -16.50
C ILE A 205 -7.54 18.02 -17.06
N MET A 206 -7.25 17.38 -18.20
CA MET A 206 -5.96 17.51 -18.88
C MET A 206 -5.68 18.97 -19.23
N TYR A 207 -6.66 19.66 -19.82
CA TYR A 207 -6.54 21.08 -20.17
C TYR A 207 -6.40 21.98 -18.93
N GLU A 208 -7.17 21.73 -17.87
CA GLU A 208 -7.05 22.47 -16.61
C GLU A 208 -5.66 22.30 -15.97
N ILE A 209 -5.11 21.08 -15.99
CA ILE A 209 -3.77 20.80 -15.46
C ILE A 209 -2.72 21.50 -16.32
N GLU A 210 -2.79 21.37 -17.64
CA GLU A 210 -1.85 22.01 -18.56
C GLU A 210 -1.85 23.53 -18.39
N LYS A 211 -3.03 24.15 -18.41
CA LYS A 211 -3.20 25.58 -18.17
C LYS A 211 -2.65 25.98 -16.80
N TRP A 212 -2.96 25.24 -15.75
CA TRP A 212 -2.44 25.52 -14.42
C TRP A 212 -0.92 25.43 -14.37
N ILE A 213 -0.33 24.41 -14.99
CA ILE A 213 1.13 24.26 -15.06
C ILE A 213 1.76 25.42 -15.81
N ILE A 214 1.18 25.87 -16.93
CA ILE A 214 1.66 27.05 -17.68
C ILE A 214 1.53 28.33 -16.83
N ASP A 215 0.34 28.57 -16.27
CA ASP A 215 0.04 29.78 -15.48
C ASP A 215 0.87 29.83 -14.18
N LYS A 216 1.16 28.68 -13.58
CA LYS A 216 1.84 28.53 -12.28
C LYS A 216 3.27 28.03 -12.38
N LEU A 217 3.79 27.82 -13.60
CA LEU A 217 5.22 27.62 -13.83
C LEU A 217 6.03 28.84 -13.38
N HIS A 218 5.41 30.02 -13.52
CA HIS A 218 6.01 31.32 -13.24
C HIS A 218 5.51 32.00 -11.96
N SER A 219 4.37 31.57 -11.39
CA SER A 219 3.78 32.21 -10.20
C SER A 219 3.72 31.28 -8.98
N ASP A 220 4.32 31.72 -7.88
CA ASP A 220 4.64 31.07 -6.61
C ASP A 220 3.47 30.53 -5.75
N GLN A 221 2.37 30.03 -6.31
CA GLN A 221 1.19 29.72 -5.47
C GLN A 221 1.33 28.49 -4.56
N THR A 222 2.22 27.56 -4.88
CA THR A 222 2.61 26.50 -3.91
C THR A 222 3.40 27.05 -2.73
N ILE A 223 4.06 28.19 -2.92
CA ILE A 223 4.76 28.90 -1.85
C ILE A 223 3.76 29.73 -1.03
N GLU A 224 2.71 30.24 -1.67
CA GLU A 224 1.67 31.06 -1.02
C GLU A 224 0.85 30.30 0.05
N ASN A 225 0.83 28.96 0.01
CA ASN A 225 0.09 28.12 0.96
C ASN A 225 0.94 27.62 2.15
N PHE A 226 2.25 27.88 2.18
CA PHE A 226 3.12 27.54 3.30
C PHE A 226 3.72 28.84 3.86
N GLU A 227 3.82 28.95 5.18
CA GLU A 227 4.48 30.09 5.83
C GLU A 227 6.01 30.01 5.62
N PHE A 228 6.46 30.37 4.41
CA PHE A 228 7.89 30.50 4.10
C PHE A 228 8.40 31.86 4.60
N THR A 229 9.60 31.86 5.19
CA THR A 229 10.29 33.11 5.55
C THR A 229 10.78 33.83 4.29
N ARG A 230 11.00 35.14 4.39
CA ARG A 230 11.48 35.97 3.27
C ARG A 230 12.80 35.46 2.67
N GLU A 231 13.70 34.95 3.51
CA GLU A 231 14.99 34.38 3.09
C GLU A 231 14.82 33.07 2.31
N GLN A 232 13.86 32.22 2.71
CA GLN A 232 13.52 30.99 1.98
C GLN A 232 12.94 31.31 0.59
N LEU A 233 12.08 32.33 0.50
CA LEU A 233 11.53 32.80 -0.77
C LEU A 233 12.64 33.26 -1.73
N GLU A 234 13.61 34.02 -1.23
CA GLU A 234 14.74 34.50 -2.05
C GLU A 234 15.67 33.37 -2.50
N SER A 235 15.93 32.39 -1.64
CA SER A 235 16.74 31.21 -1.98
C SER A 235 16.07 30.37 -3.08
N ILE A 236 14.77 30.09 -2.95
CA ILE A 236 14.00 29.32 -3.93
C ILE A 236 13.94 30.05 -5.29
N LYS A 237 13.77 31.38 -5.28
CA LYS A 237 13.77 32.18 -6.51
C LYS A 237 15.10 32.12 -7.26
N LYS A 238 16.23 32.32 -6.55
CA LYS A 238 17.57 32.26 -7.16
C LYS A 238 17.88 30.92 -7.79
N GLU A 239 17.55 29.82 -7.11
CA GLU A 239 17.84 28.48 -7.62
C GLU A 239 16.99 28.12 -8.86
N ARG A 240 15.76 28.65 -8.94
CA ARG A 240 14.93 28.52 -10.14
C ARG A 240 15.45 29.35 -11.30
N GLU A 241 15.80 30.61 -11.08
CA GLU A 241 16.41 31.47 -12.12
C GLU A 241 17.65 30.80 -12.72
N LEU A 242 18.51 30.22 -11.88
CA LEU A 242 19.65 29.40 -12.32
C LEU A 242 19.24 28.24 -13.23
N LYS A 243 18.22 27.45 -12.84
CA LYS A 243 17.72 26.33 -13.67
C LYS A 243 17.13 26.83 -15.00
N PHE A 244 16.45 27.97 -15.03
CA PHE A 244 15.87 28.53 -16.26
C PHE A 244 16.92 29.13 -17.20
N ASP A 245 17.97 29.77 -16.67
CA ASP A 245 19.06 30.31 -17.48
C ASP A 245 19.87 29.19 -18.15
N THR A 246 19.99 28.02 -17.51
CA THR A 246 20.60 26.84 -18.13
C THR A 246 19.77 26.21 -19.26
N ILE A 247 18.46 26.47 -19.34
CA ILE A 247 17.59 25.95 -20.42
C ILE A 247 17.66 26.84 -21.68
N LYS A 248 18.02 28.13 -21.54
CA LYS A 248 18.14 29.08 -22.65
C LYS A 248 19.46 28.99 -23.43
N LYS A 249 20.41 28.17 -22.98
CA LYS A 249 21.68 27.87 -23.67
C LYS A 249 21.60 26.52 -24.35
#